data_AF-A0A938H595-F1
#
_entry.id   AF-A0A938H595-F1
#
_cell.length_a   1.000
_cell.length_b   1.000
_cell.length_c   1.000
_cell.angle_alpha   90.00
_cell.angle_beta   90.00
_cell.angle_gamma   90.00
#
_symmetry.space_group_name_H-M   'P 1'
#
loop_
_entity.id
_entity.type
_entity.pdbx_description
1 polymer ?
#
loop_
_entity_poly.entity_id
_entity_poly.type
_entity_poly.pdbx_seq_one_letter_code
_entity_poly.pdbx_strand_id
1 'polypeptide(L)'
;MRDSLPPGGSCVVICASGGRAARAAQSLRDAGCGDVRVLEGGMNAWQEAGLPVIRSARRLLPLMRQVQLVIGSVVLVGTLGSLFVDPRFIWLAVFMGAGLVFAGASGWCGLAILLSKMPWNRSSCGCANSCSR
;
A
#
# COMPACT_ATOMS: atom_id res chain seq x y z
N MET A 1 10.80 -17.04 1.03
CA MET A 1 10.44 -16.27 -0.19
C MET A 1 11.31 -16.65 -1.39
N ARG A 2 12.51 -17.26 -1.19
CA ARG A 2 13.36 -17.77 -2.28
C ARG A 2 12.88 -19.13 -2.83
N ASP A 3 12.07 -19.86 -2.06
CA ASP A 3 11.68 -21.25 -2.34
C ASP A 3 10.38 -21.44 -3.14
N SER A 4 9.74 -20.34 -3.56
CA SER A 4 8.42 -20.36 -4.20
C SER A 4 8.43 -19.97 -5.68
N LEU A 5 9.61 -19.75 -6.27
CA LEU A 5 9.73 -19.47 -7.71
C LEU A 5 10.03 -20.80 -8.43
N PRO A 6 9.19 -21.24 -9.38
CA PRO A 6 9.49 -22.45 -10.14
C PRO A 6 10.83 -22.26 -10.87
N PRO A 7 11.71 -23.28 -10.88
CA PRO A 7 12.98 -23.20 -11.59
C PRO A 7 12.70 -22.94 -13.08
N GLY A 8 13.04 -21.72 -13.55
CA GLY A 8 12.80 -21.28 -14.93
C GLY A 8 11.55 -20.41 -15.18
N GLY A 9 10.79 -20.04 -14.15
CA GLY A 9 9.61 -19.17 -14.31
C GLY A 9 9.95 -17.67 -14.36
N SER A 10 9.50 -16.97 -15.41
CA SER A 10 9.54 -15.50 -15.48
C SER A 10 8.66 -14.88 -14.38
N CYS A 11 9.21 -13.96 -13.60
CA CYS A 11 8.49 -13.25 -12.55
C CYS A 11 8.01 -11.89 -13.07
N VAL A 12 6.70 -11.67 -13.12
CA VAL A 12 6.13 -10.36 -13.50
C VAL A 12 5.67 -9.62 -12.25
N VAL A 13 6.23 -8.44 -12.02
CA VAL A 13 5.90 -7.54 -10.91
C VAL A 13 4.96 -6.46 -11.40
N ILE A 14 3.86 -6.25 -10.68
CA ILE A 14 2.84 -5.27 -11.06
C ILE A 14 2.54 -4.34 -9.87
N CYS A 15 2.13 -3.11 -10.16
CA CYS A 15 1.52 -2.23 -9.17
C CYS A 15 0.41 -1.42 -9.84
N ALA A 16 -0.20 -0.47 -9.14
CA ALA A 16 -1.30 0.34 -9.71
C ALA A 16 -0.90 1.07 -11.01
N SER A 17 0.28 1.71 -11.02
CA SER A 17 0.72 2.61 -12.10
C SER A 17 2.17 2.38 -12.57
N GLY A 18 2.78 1.23 -12.26
CA GLY A 18 4.16 0.89 -12.63
C GLY A 18 5.28 1.35 -11.68
N GLY A 19 5.22 2.56 -11.11
CA GLY A 19 6.36 3.14 -10.36
C GLY A 19 6.85 2.34 -9.13
N ARG A 20 5.93 1.74 -8.36
CA ARG A 20 6.29 0.86 -7.22
C ARG A 20 6.81 -0.50 -7.68
N ALA A 21 6.30 -0.99 -8.82
CA ALA A 21 6.73 -2.26 -9.39
C ALA A 21 8.17 -2.19 -9.93
N ALA A 22 8.58 -1.06 -10.49
CA ALA A 22 9.97 -0.83 -10.90
C ALA A 22 10.96 -0.93 -9.73
N ARG A 23 10.64 -0.29 -8.59
CA ARG A 23 11.48 -0.37 -7.37
C ARG A 23 11.53 -1.78 -6.79
N ALA A 24 10.39 -2.47 -6.75
CA ALA A 24 10.32 -3.85 -6.29
C ALA A 24 11.08 -4.81 -7.23
N ALA A 25 10.99 -4.60 -8.54
CA ALA A 25 11.73 -5.38 -9.53
C ALA A 25 13.25 -5.19 -9.38
N GLN A 26 13.69 -3.95 -9.11
CA GLN A 26 15.11 -3.69 -8.83
C GLN A 26 15.58 -4.44 -7.58
N SER A 27 14.83 -4.34 -6.47
CA SER A 27 15.17 -5.08 -5.24
C SER A 27 15.19 -6.60 -5.43
N LEU A 28 14.36 -7.15 -6.31
CA LEU A 28 14.36 -8.58 -6.63
C LEU A 28 15.57 -8.99 -7.47
N ARG A 29 15.97 -8.15 -8.43
CA ARG A 29 17.20 -8.35 -9.22
C ARG A 29 18.44 -8.30 -8.33
N ASP A 30 18.49 -7.31 -7.43
CA ASP A 30 19.58 -7.17 -6.46
C ASP A 30 19.66 -8.36 -5.49
N ALA A 31 18.52 -9.00 -5.20
CA ALA A 31 18.44 -10.23 -4.40
C ALA A 31 18.80 -11.52 -5.17
N GLY A 32 19.18 -11.41 -6.45
CA GLY A 32 19.56 -12.53 -7.30
C GLY A 32 18.39 -13.32 -7.90
N CYS A 33 17.17 -12.77 -7.87
CA CYS A 33 16.07 -13.32 -8.67
C CYS A 33 16.29 -12.95 -10.15
N GLY A 34 16.25 -13.94 -11.04
CA GLY A 34 16.57 -13.80 -12.47
C GLY A 34 15.59 -12.94 -13.29
N ASP A 35 14.80 -13.57 -14.17
CA ASP A 35 13.94 -12.88 -15.15
C ASP A 35 12.75 -12.16 -14.48
N VAL A 36 13.00 -10.95 -13.99
CA VAL A 36 12.01 -10.06 -13.36
C VAL A 36 11.58 -8.98 -14.35
N ARG A 37 10.31 -9.04 -14.77
CA ARG A 37 9.68 -8.11 -15.70
C ARG A 37 8.64 -7.24 -14.98
N VAL A 38 8.44 -6.02 -15.46
CA VAL A 38 7.45 -5.09 -14.90
C VAL A 38 6.33 -4.93 -15.91
N LEU A 39 5.08 -5.07 -15.47
CA LEU A 39 3.93 -4.79 -16.33
C LEU A 39 3.82 -3.27 -16.55
N GLU A 40 3.97 -2.85 -17.81
CA GLU A 40 3.86 -1.46 -18.22
C GLU A 40 2.43 -0.93 -18.02
N GLY A 41 2.28 0.29 -17.50
CA GLY A 41 0.98 0.87 -17.14
C GLY A 41 0.30 0.26 -15.90
N GLY A 42 0.80 -0.89 -15.40
CA GLY A 42 0.31 -1.53 -14.18
C GLY A 42 -1.13 -2.07 -14.28
N MET A 43 -1.78 -2.23 -13.12
CA MET A 43 -3.16 -2.74 -13.04
C MET A 43 -4.19 -1.80 -13.67
N ASN A 44 -3.89 -0.51 -13.81
CA ASN A 44 -4.79 0.44 -14.46
C ASN A 44 -4.88 0.14 -15.96
N ALA A 45 -3.74 0.02 -16.65
CA ALA A 45 -3.71 -0.34 -18.07
C ALA A 45 -4.30 -1.74 -18.33
N TRP A 46 -4.11 -2.70 -17.42
CA TRP A 46 -4.72 -4.03 -17.51
C TRP A 46 -6.26 -3.97 -17.44
N GLN A 47 -6.81 -3.11 -16.58
CA GLN A 47 -8.26 -2.91 -16.47
C GLN A 47 -8.81 -2.12 -17.66
N GLU A 48 -8.09 -1.11 -18.14
CA GLU A 48 -8.46 -0.35 -19.35
C GLU A 48 -8.48 -1.25 -20.60
N ALA A 49 -7.59 -2.23 -20.68
CA ALA A 49 -7.58 -3.25 -21.73
C ALA A 49 -8.71 -4.28 -21.62
N GLY A 50 -9.58 -4.20 -20.59
CA GLY A 50 -10.70 -5.11 -20.40
C GLY A 50 -10.32 -6.54 -20.05
N LEU A 51 -9.09 -6.77 -19.59
CA LEU A 51 -8.57 -8.10 -19.28
C LEU A 51 -9.17 -8.64 -17.96
N PRO A 52 -9.26 -9.97 -17.80
CA PRO A 52 -9.91 -10.58 -16.63
C PRO A 52 -9.19 -10.21 -15.34
N VAL A 53 -9.96 -9.79 -14.33
CA VAL A 53 -9.47 -9.48 -12.97
C VAL A 53 -10.28 -10.26 -11.95
N ILE A 54 -9.65 -11.25 -11.32
CA ILE A 54 -10.24 -11.98 -10.19
C ILE A 54 -10.06 -11.13 -8.94
N ARG A 55 -11.17 -10.61 -8.39
CA ARG A 55 -11.16 -9.84 -7.14
C ARG A 55 -11.51 -10.77 -5.97
N SER A 56 -10.58 -10.97 -5.05
CA SER A 56 -10.90 -11.63 -3.78
C SER A 56 -11.80 -10.72 -2.95
N ALA A 57 -12.98 -11.18 -2.55
CA ALA A 57 -13.97 -10.43 -1.77
C ALA A 57 -13.57 -10.20 -0.29
N ARG A 58 -12.28 -10.06 0.02
CA ARG A 58 -11.82 -9.63 1.34
C ARG A 58 -12.14 -8.14 1.51
N ARG A 59 -13.35 -7.84 1.96
CA ARG A 59 -13.79 -6.51 2.37
C ARG A 59 -13.15 -6.10 3.71
N LEU A 60 -11.84 -5.98 3.75
CA LEU A 60 -11.25 -5.08 4.74
C LEU A 60 -11.35 -3.66 4.17
N LEU A 61 -11.67 -2.68 5.02
CA LEU A 61 -11.75 -1.26 4.66
C LEU A 61 -10.53 -0.87 3.80
N PRO A 62 -10.71 -0.16 2.67
CA PRO A 62 -9.59 0.23 1.84
C PRO A 62 -8.61 1.04 2.69
N LEU A 63 -7.31 0.74 2.58
CA LEU A 63 -6.24 1.30 3.42
C LEU A 63 -6.32 2.85 3.51
N MET A 64 -6.73 3.50 2.41
CA MET A 64 -6.95 4.95 2.35
C MET A 64 -8.10 5.44 3.25
N ARG A 65 -9.21 4.69 3.35
CA ARG A 65 -10.32 5.04 4.25
C ARG A 65 -9.94 4.84 5.72
N GLN A 66 -9.11 3.85 6.02
CA GLN A 66 -8.53 3.66 7.36
C GLN A 66 -7.65 4.85 7.75
N VAL A 67 -6.77 5.31 6.85
CA VAL A 67 -5.93 6.50 7.08
C VAL A 67 -6.78 7.74 7.31
N GLN A 68 -7.78 7.98 6.46
CA GLN A 68 -8.64 9.16 6.57
C GLN A 68 -9.43 9.19 7.88
N LEU A 69 -9.96 8.04 8.33
CA LEU A 69 -10.66 7.95 9.62
C LEU A 69 -9.72 8.17 10.81
N VAL A 70 -8.49 7.66 10.77
CA VAL A 70 -7.50 7.85 11.83
C VAL A 70 -7.05 9.30 11.91
N ILE A 71 -6.72 9.92 10.77
CA ILE A 71 -6.26 11.31 10.76
C ILE A 71 -7.41 12.23 11.16
N GLY A 72 -8.60 11.99 10.64
CA GLY A 72 -9.80 12.74 10.98
C GLY A 72 -10.15 12.66 12.47
N SER A 73 -10.08 11.47 13.08
CA SER A 73 -10.37 11.32 14.52
C SER A 73 -9.34 12.03 15.38
N VAL A 74 -8.05 11.96 15.04
CA VAL A 74 -6.98 12.66 15.77
C VAL A 74 -7.15 14.18 15.70
N VAL A 75 -7.45 14.73 14.52
CA VAL A 75 -7.66 16.19 14.35
C VAL A 75 -8.91 16.65 15.09
N LEU A 76 -10.00 15.89 15.00
CA LEU A 76 -11.25 16.20 15.70
C LEU A 76 -11.05 16.21 17.22
N VAL A 77 -10.41 15.17 17.77
CA VAL A 77 -10.11 15.08 19.21
C VAL A 77 -9.13 16.17 19.65
N GLY A 78 -8.09 16.46 18.87
CA GLY A 78 -7.12 17.53 19.17
C GLY A 78 -7.76 18.92 19.19
N THR A 79 -8.69 19.18 18.26
CA THR A 79 -9.41 20.46 18.18
C THR A 79 -10.40 20.60 19.34
N LEU A 80 -11.16 19.56 19.65
CA LEU A 80 -12.07 19.55 20.80
C LEU A 80 -11.29 19.71 22.11
N GLY A 81 -10.20 18.97 22.30
CA GLY A 81 -9.32 19.14 23.47
C GLY A 81 -8.76 20.56 23.61
N SER A 82 -8.47 21.22 22.48
CA SER A 82 -8.01 22.61 22.46
C SER A 82 -9.07 23.61 22.91
N LEU A 83 -10.35 23.31 22.67
CA LEU A 83 -11.47 24.19 23.03
C LEU A 83 -11.95 23.96 24.46
N PHE A 84 -11.86 22.73 24.97
CA PHE A 84 -12.43 22.35 26.27
C PHE A 84 -11.43 22.26 27.43
N VAL A 85 -10.13 22.03 27.17
CA VAL A 85 -9.12 21.82 28.23
C VAL A 85 -8.06 22.92 28.21
N ASP A 86 -7.31 23.01 27.12
CA ASP A 86 -6.17 23.93 27.02
C ASP A 86 -5.83 24.23 25.54
N PRO A 87 -5.59 25.50 25.15
CA PRO A 87 -5.26 25.89 23.77
C PRO A 87 -4.03 25.17 23.19
N ARG A 88 -3.19 24.61 24.05
CA ARG A 88 -1.95 23.90 23.66
C ARG A 88 -2.21 22.64 22.83
N PHE A 89 -3.39 22.03 22.91
CA PHE A 89 -3.74 20.84 22.14
C PHE A 89 -3.78 21.08 20.62
N ILE A 90 -3.88 22.34 20.17
CA ILE A 90 -3.86 22.67 18.73
C ILE A 90 -2.55 22.28 18.05
N TRP A 91 -1.44 22.21 18.78
CA TRP A 91 -0.14 21.78 18.24
C TRP A 91 -0.19 20.34 17.67
N LEU A 92 -1.03 19.47 18.23
CA LEU A 92 -1.22 18.12 17.69
C LEU A 92 -1.90 18.12 16.33
N ALA A 93 -2.89 19.01 16.13
CA ALA A 93 -3.57 19.16 14.85
C ALA A 93 -2.64 19.79 13.81
N VAL A 94 -1.88 20.83 14.20
CA VAL A 94 -0.89 21.50 13.32
C VAL A 94 0.19 20.52 12.86
N PHE A 95 0.72 19.69 13.77
CA PHE A 95 1.72 18.68 13.43
C PHE A 95 1.21 17.66 12.40
N MET A 96 0.00 17.13 12.62
CA MET A 96 -0.62 16.18 11.67
C MET A 96 -0.92 16.83 10.31
N GLY A 97 -1.38 18.09 10.30
CA GLY A 97 -1.63 18.85 9.08
C GLY A 97 -0.34 19.09 8.27
N ALA A 98 0.73 19.54 8.94
CA ALA A 98 2.04 19.72 8.32
C ALA A 98 2.59 18.40 7.74
N GLY A 99 2.42 17.30 8.48
CA GLY A 99 2.78 15.97 8.01
C GLY A 99 2.02 15.54 6.74
N LEU A 100 0.74 15.91 6.62
CA LEU A 100 -0.06 15.62 5.42
C LEU A 100 0.44 16.38 4.19
N VAL A 101 0.78 17.66 4.36
CA VAL A 101 1.35 18.50 3.29
C VAL A 101 2.69 17.94 2.83
N PHE A 102 3.56 17.57 3.78
CA PHE A 102 4.85 16.95 3.47
C PHE A 102 4.70 15.59 2.77
N ALA A 103 3.75 14.76 3.20
CA ALA A 103 3.46 13.47 2.57
C ALA A 103 2.94 13.63 1.14
N GLY A 104 2.10 14.64 0.89
CA GLY A 104 1.63 15.00 -0.45
C GLY A 104 2.77 15.42 -1.37
N ALA A 105 3.72 16.22 -0.85
CA ALA A 105 4.88 16.68 -1.63
C ALA A 105 5.92 15.57 -1.90
N SER A 106 6.17 14.68 -0.93
CA SER A 106 7.20 13.63 -1.02
C SER A 106 6.70 12.29 -1.58
N GLY A 107 5.38 12.11 -1.65
CA GLY A 107 4.77 10.81 -1.96
C GLY A 107 4.99 9.74 -0.87
N TRP A 108 5.49 10.13 0.30
CA TRP A 108 5.81 9.22 1.40
C TRP A 108 4.75 9.30 2.51
N CYS A 109 3.77 8.39 2.47
CA CYS A 109 2.78 8.23 3.54
C CYS A 109 3.29 7.25 4.62
N GLY A 110 4.03 7.75 5.61
CA GLY A 110 4.58 6.95 6.73
C GLY A 110 3.51 6.16 7.51
N LEU A 111 2.32 6.75 7.72
CA LEU A 111 1.22 6.06 8.39
C LEU A 111 0.69 4.87 7.59
N ALA A 112 0.66 4.97 6.26
CA ALA A 112 0.24 3.85 5.41
C ALA A 112 1.24 2.67 5.47
N ILE A 113 2.53 2.98 5.63
CA ILE A 113 3.59 1.97 5.84
C ILE A 113 3.47 1.31 7.22
N LEU A 114 3.10 2.09 8.25
CA LEU A 114 2.89 1.55 9.59
C LEU A 114 1.65 0.64 9.64
N LEU A 115 0.55 1.07 9.01
CA LEU A 115 -0.69 0.30 8.92
C LEU A 115 -0.53 -0.98 8.09
N SER A 116 0.30 -0.97 7.06
CA SER A 116 0.50 -2.14 6.19
C SER A 116 1.22 -3.31 6.88
N LYS A 117 1.95 -3.04 7.97
CA LYS A 117 2.67 -4.04 8.77
C LYS A 117 1.80 -4.79 9.77
N MET A 118 0.58 -4.31 10.02
CA MET A 118 -0.30 -4.92 11.00
C MET A 118 -0.87 -6.26 10.52
N PRO A 119 -1.09 -7.23 11.43
CA PRO A 119 -1.28 -8.65 11.09
C PRO A 119 -2.49 -8.92 10.18
N TRP A 120 -3.51 -8.09 10.22
CA TRP A 120 -4.71 -8.18 9.37
C TRP A 120 -4.49 -7.75 7.92
N ASN A 121 -3.41 -7.03 7.61
CA ASN A 121 -3.02 -6.66 6.25
C ASN A 121 -1.98 -7.62 5.66
N ARG A 122 -1.59 -8.66 6.40
CA ARG A 122 -0.72 -9.71 5.89
C ARG A 122 -1.55 -10.61 4.98
N SER A 123 -1.31 -10.53 3.68
CA SER A 123 -1.73 -11.57 2.76
C SER A 123 -0.91 -12.82 3.07
N SER A 124 -1.50 -13.74 3.84
CA SER A 124 -1.04 -15.12 3.88
C SER A 124 -1.19 -15.69 2.46
N CYS A 125 -0.10 -15.66 1.69
CA CYS A 125 0.00 -16.40 0.45
C CYS A 125 0.09 -17.89 0.84
N GLY A 126 -1.07 -18.48 1.12
CA GLY A 126 -1.22 -19.93 1.12
C GLY A 126 -1.42 -20.35 -0.33
N CYS A 127 -0.54 -21.19 -0.85
CA CYS A 127 -0.78 -21.93 -2.09
C CYS A 127 -2.08 -22.71 -1.95
N ALA A 128 -3.18 -22.16 -2.46
CA ALA A 128 -4.29 -22.97 -2.91
C ALA A 128 -3.97 -23.40 -4.34
N ASN A 129 -3.82 -24.70 -4.51
CA ASN A 129 -3.65 -25.40 -5.78
C ASN A 129 -4.68 -24.94 -6.83
N SER A 130 -4.33 -23.98 -7.68
CA SER A 130 -5.10 -23.67 -8.88
C SER A 130 -4.21 -23.74 -10.11
N CYS A 131 -3.77 -24.97 -10.41
CA CYS A 131 -3.61 -25.37 -11.80
C CYS A 131 -4.99 -25.35 -12.45
N SER A 132 -5.24 -24.40 -13.35
CA SER A 132 -6.26 -24.59 -14.38
C SER A 132 -5.59 -24.31 -15.73
N ARG A 133 -5.51 -25.42 -16.47
CA ARG A 133 -5.10 -25.67 -17.84
C ARG A 133 -5.18 -24.51 -18.82
#